data_AF-A0A4R6ZFN8-F1
#
_entry.id   AF-A0A4R6ZFN8-F1
#
_cell.length_a   1.000
_cell.length_b   1.000
_cell.length_c   1.000
_cell.angle_alpha   90.00
_cell.angle_beta   90.00
_cell.angle_gamma   90.00
#
_symmetry.space_group_name_H-M   'P 1'
#
loop_
_entity.id
_entity.type
_entity.pdbx_description
1 polymer ?
#
loop_
_entity_poly.entity_id
_entity_poly.type
_entity_poly.pdbx_seq_one_letter_code
_entity_poly.pdbx_strand_id
1 'polypeptide(L)'
;MPNALSTPGNRDPYPTRITSPLSPLPRRCPVIHGSTRQRLAGPLDAASLESFDKDGFLWMEGFLSPEEIAPFFDELNAMELDHELTSSDQVITDPDSGAIRSVFAMHELSDRFAALTRHPYLLAIIHQLLGSEAYIHQSRINDKSGFQGSGFDWHSDFETWHAEDGMPRMRAVSASLMLTDNLEFNGPLMLVPGSHRHFIPTVGETPDNNWQTSLQHQRLGVPSEEVLGDLIERHGIVAPKGPAGSLLLFDCNILHASNRNLTPWPRSNLFFVYNSVENSLESPFSGTAPRPEFLASRSDCDTLR
;
A
#
# COMPACT_ATOMS: atom_id res chain seq x y z
N MET A 1 32.67 -19.22 -1.69
CA MET A 1 32.74 -18.39 -2.91
C MET A 1 31.81 -18.99 -3.95
N PRO A 2 30.67 -18.34 -4.20
CA PRO A 2 30.23 -18.16 -5.57
C PRO A 2 30.06 -16.67 -5.85
N ASN A 3 30.88 -16.17 -6.77
CA ASN A 3 30.61 -14.94 -7.51
C ASN A 3 29.44 -15.23 -8.44
N ALA A 4 28.26 -14.72 -8.14
CA ALA A 4 27.25 -14.48 -9.16
C ALA A 4 27.60 -13.15 -9.83
N LEU A 5 28.16 -13.24 -11.03
CA LEU A 5 28.46 -12.11 -11.89
C LEU A 5 27.16 -11.36 -12.19
N SER A 6 27.04 -10.17 -11.63
CA SER A 6 26.08 -9.15 -12.04
C SER A 6 26.35 -8.78 -13.49
N THR A 7 25.30 -8.81 -14.31
CA THR A 7 25.30 -8.24 -15.65
C THR A 7 25.64 -6.74 -15.56
N PRO A 8 26.60 -6.24 -16.35
CA PRO A 8 26.97 -4.82 -16.33
C PRO A 8 25.89 -4.01 -17.07
N GLY A 9 24.97 -3.37 -16.33
CA GLY A 9 23.97 -2.48 -16.93
C GLY A 9 22.87 -1.91 -16.03
N ASN A 10 22.50 -2.53 -14.91
CA ASN A 10 21.43 -2.00 -14.05
C ASN A 10 21.81 -2.17 -12.57
N ARG A 11 22.34 -1.12 -11.95
CA ARG A 11 22.67 -1.11 -10.53
C ARG A 11 21.38 -0.83 -9.76
N ASP A 12 21.00 -1.72 -8.85
CA ASP A 12 19.87 -1.54 -7.94
C ASP A 12 19.88 -0.12 -7.34
N PRO A 13 18.84 0.71 -7.61
CA PRO A 13 18.77 2.06 -7.10
C PRO A 13 18.42 2.16 -5.61
N TYR A 14 17.83 1.12 -5.02
CA TYR A 14 17.28 1.10 -3.65
C TYR A 14 17.64 -0.23 -2.92
N PRO A 15 18.93 -0.52 -2.71
CA PRO A 15 19.36 -1.77 -2.07
C PRO A 15 18.82 -1.91 -0.64
N THR A 16 18.25 -3.07 -0.32
CA THR A 16 17.64 -3.40 0.97
C THR A 16 17.75 -4.91 1.25
N ARG A 17 17.28 -5.38 2.41
CA ARG A 17 17.42 -6.79 2.88
C ARG A 17 18.87 -7.25 2.94
N ILE A 18 19.72 -6.34 3.38
CA ILE A 18 21.18 -6.47 3.38
C ILE A 18 21.71 -6.97 4.73
N THR A 19 22.98 -7.37 4.76
CA THR A 19 23.64 -7.93 5.95
C THR A 19 24.08 -6.89 6.98
N SER A 20 24.15 -5.62 6.61
CA SER A 20 24.55 -4.53 7.51
C SER A 20 23.70 -3.28 7.25
N PRO A 21 23.36 -2.50 8.30
CA PRO A 21 22.55 -1.29 8.13
C PRO A 21 23.20 -0.30 7.15
N LEU A 22 22.36 0.32 6.31
CA LEU A 22 22.73 1.47 5.49
C LEU A 22 21.94 2.69 5.94
N SER A 23 22.57 3.85 5.85
CA SER A 23 21.87 5.12 6.08
C SER A 23 20.73 5.30 5.06
N PRO A 24 19.64 6.00 5.44
CA PRO A 24 18.55 6.32 4.51
C PRO A 24 19.07 6.96 3.22
N LEU A 25 18.58 6.48 2.08
CA LEU A 25 18.96 6.95 0.76
C LEU A 25 17.97 8.01 0.27
N PRO A 26 18.42 9.11 -0.35
CA PRO A 26 17.50 10.08 -0.93
C PRO A 26 16.72 9.45 -2.09
N ARG A 27 15.43 9.78 -2.19
CA ARG A 27 14.57 9.39 -3.32
C ARG A 27 15.20 9.86 -4.64
N ARG A 28 15.23 8.98 -5.64
CA ARG A 28 15.88 9.23 -6.95
C ARG A 28 14.89 9.49 -8.09
N CYS A 29 13.62 9.66 -7.77
CA CYS A 29 12.56 9.92 -8.75
C CYS A 29 11.57 10.96 -8.20
N PRO A 30 10.75 11.59 -9.06
CA PRO A 30 9.71 12.52 -8.61
C PRO A 30 8.72 11.87 -7.64
N VAL A 31 8.07 12.67 -6.79
CA VAL A 31 6.86 12.24 -6.07
C VAL A 31 5.66 12.32 -7.02
N ILE A 32 5.52 13.46 -7.71
CA ILE A 32 4.53 13.67 -8.77
C ILE A 32 5.21 13.57 -10.14
N HIS A 33 4.84 12.56 -10.91
CA HIS A 33 5.44 12.22 -12.20
C HIS A 33 4.75 12.90 -13.39
N GLY A 34 3.51 13.40 -13.21
CA GLY A 34 2.82 14.17 -14.23
C GLY A 34 3.61 15.38 -14.70
N SER A 35 3.62 15.65 -16.00
CA SER A 35 4.17 16.87 -16.59
C SER A 35 3.41 18.12 -16.11
N THR A 36 3.97 19.31 -16.27
CA THR A 36 3.27 20.57 -15.94
C THR A 36 1.88 20.64 -16.57
N ARG A 37 1.74 20.21 -17.83
CA ARG A 37 0.44 20.18 -18.52
C ARG A 37 -0.52 19.18 -17.88
N GLN A 38 -0.07 17.96 -17.56
CA GLN A 38 -0.91 16.95 -16.91
C GLN A 38 -1.34 17.41 -15.50
N ARG A 39 -0.43 18.02 -14.73
CA ARG A 39 -0.74 18.59 -13.41
C ARG A 39 -1.82 19.67 -13.48
N LEU A 40 -1.79 20.52 -14.51
CA LEU A 40 -2.80 21.57 -14.71
C LEU A 40 -4.13 21.07 -15.26
N ALA A 41 -4.14 19.90 -15.90
CA ALA A 41 -5.33 19.33 -16.54
C ALA A 41 -6.08 18.32 -15.66
N GLY A 42 -5.47 17.85 -14.57
CA GLY A 42 -6.07 16.88 -13.67
C GLY A 42 -6.94 17.51 -12.57
N PRO A 43 -7.66 16.67 -11.81
CA PRO A 43 -8.64 17.11 -10.81
C PRO A 43 -8.05 17.76 -9.55
N LEU A 44 -6.82 17.39 -9.15
CA LEU A 44 -6.17 18.01 -8.00
C LEU A 44 -5.71 19.42 -8.32
N ASP A 45 -6.02 20.35 -7.43
CA ASP A 45 -5.52 21.72 -7.52
C ASP A 45 -4.03 21.83 -7.12
N ALA A 46 -3.45 23.02 -7.31
CA ALA A 46 -2.04 23.25 -7.03
C ALA A 46 -1.69 23.01 -5.55
N ALA A 47 -2.59 23.33 -4.62
CA ALA A 47 -2.37 23.17 -3.19
C ALA A 47 -2.36 21.68 -2.78
N SER A 48 -3.27 20.88 -3.34
CA SER A 48 -3.32 19.43 -3.13
C SER A 48 -2.10 18.74 -3.73
N LEU A 49 -1.66 19.15 -4.92
CA LEU A 49 -0.42 18.65 -5.51
C LEU A 49 0.80 19.02 -4.65
N GLU A 50 0.86 20.25 -4.12
CA GLU A 50 1.95 20.67 -3.24
C GLU A 50 1.97 19.88 -1.92
N SER A 51 0.79 19.63 -1.31
CA SER A 51 0.68 18.82 -0.10
C SER A 51 1.08 17.37 -0.36
N PHE A 52 0.61 16.75 -1.45
CA PHE A 52 1.04 15.38 -1.79
C PHE A 52 2.55 15.30 -2.05
N ASP A 53 3.13 16.25 -2.78
CA ASP A 53 4.58 16.28 -3.02
C ASP A 53 5.35 16.41 -1.70
N LYS A 54 4.95 17.37 -0.85
CA LYS A 54 5.62 17.68 0.42
C LYS A 54 5.45 16.59 1.47
N ASP A 55 4.22 16.18 1.73
CA ASP A 55 3.80 15.36 2.87
C ASP A 55 3.69 13.88 2.50
N GLY A 56 3.49 13.56 1.22
CA GLY A 56 3.45 12.19 0.70
C GLY A 56 2.07 11.53 0.74
N PHE A 57 1.03 12.27 1.10
CA PHE A 57 -0.34 11.76 1.13
C PHE A 57 -1.39 12.87 0.93
N LEU A 58 -2.62 12.48 0.65
CA LEU A 58 -3.82 13.31 0.60
C LEU A 58 -4.97 12.63 1.32
N TRP A 59 -5.69 13.39 2.13
CA TRP A 59 -6.92 12.96 2.78
C TRP A 59 -8.13 13.66 2.16
N MET A 60 -9.11 12.87 1.73
CA MET A 60 -10.34 13.35 1.10
C MET A 60 -11.53 12.84 1.91
N GLU A 61 -12.09 13.71 2.74
CA GLU A 61 -13.24 13.37 3.58
C GLU A 61 -14.50 13.20 2.73
N GLY A 62 -15.26 12.12 2.96
CA GLY A 62 -16.52 11.86 2.24
C GLY A 62 -16.35 11.73 0.72
N PHE A 63 -15.26 11.07 0.28
CA PHE A 63 -14.98 10.85 -1.14
C PHE A 63 -16.10 10.08 -1.85
N LEU A 64 -16.64 9.04 -1.19
CA LEU A 64 -17.89 8.40 -1.55
C LEU A 64 -18.98 8.71 -0.52
N SER A 65 -20.22 8.77 -0.98
CA SER A 65 -21.38 8.91 -0.10
C SER A 65 -21.69 7.63 0.68
N PRO A 66 -22.44 7.70 1.80
CA PRO A 66 -22.89 6.51 2.51
C PRO A 66 -23.67 5.51 1.63
N GLU A 67 -24.46 6.02 0.68
CA GLU A 67 -25.21 5.21 -0.28
C GLU A 67 -24.31 4.48 -1.28
N GLU A 68 -23.19 5.09 -1.66
CA GLU A 68 -22.18 4.46 -2.53
C GLU A 68 -21.36 3.41 -1.78
N ILE A 69 -21.17 3.58 -0.46
CA ILE A 69 -20.42 2.65 0.38
C ILE A 69 -21.24 1.41 0.77
N ALA A 70 -22.55 1.58 1.04
CA ALA A 70 -23.40 0.51 1.57
C ALA A 70 -23.31 -0.83 0.80
N PRO A 71 -23.31 -0.87 -0.54
CA PRO A 71 -23.25 -2.14 -1.28
C PRO A 71 -21.94 -2.92 -1.10
N PHE A 72 -20.85 -2.28 -0.68
CA PHE A 72 -19.58 -2.98 -0.44
C PHE A 72 -19.60 -3.78 0.87
N PHE A 73 -20.43 -3.38 1.85
CA PHE A 73 -20.65 -4.20 3.04
C PHE A 73 -21.39 -5.49 2.72
N ASP A 74 -22.39 -5.42 1.83
CA ASP A 74 -23.12 -6.61 1.38
C ASP A 74 -22.17 -7.59 0.66
N GLU A 75 -21.24 -7.06 -0.15
CA GLU A 75 -20.21 -7.86 -0.81
C GLU A 75 -19.27 -8.55 0.19
N LEU A 76 -18.83 -7.83 1.22
CA LEU A 76 -18.00 -8.39 2.29
C LEU A 76 -18.72 -9.51 3.05
N ASN A 77 -19.97 -9.28 3.43
CA ASN A 77 -20.79 -10.28 4.10
C ASN A 77 -20.98 -11.53 3.22
N ALA A 78 -21.13 -11.36 1.89
CA ALA A 78 -21.21 -12.47 0.96
C ALA A 78 -19.89 -13.26 0.87
N MET A 79 -18.75 -12.57 0.82
CA MET A 79 -17.42 -13.20 0.83
C MET A 79 -17.14 -13.98 2.12
N GLU A 80 -17.59 -13.48 3.27
CA GLU A 80 -17.48 -14.20 4.56
C GLU A 80 -18.26 -15.51 4.60
N LEU A 81 -19.35 -15.61 3.85
CA LEU A 81 -20.21 -16.80 3.77
C LEU A 81 -19.75 -17.79 2.68
N ASP A 82 -18.78 -17.42 1.84
CA ASP A 82 -18.24 -18.27 0.80
C ASP A 82 -17.11 -19.17 1.34
N HIS A 83 -17.44 -20.43 1.58
CA HIS A 83 -16.50 -21.42 2.11
C HIS A 83 -15.36 -21.79 1.15
N GLU A 84 -15.57 -21.69 -0.16
CA GLU A 84 -14.52 -21.97 -1.14
C GLU A 84 -13.51 -20.82 -1.15
N LEU A 85 -14.00 -19.58 -1.15
CA LEU A 85 -13.14 -18.40 -1.08
C LEU A 85 -12.35 -18.34 0.24
N THR A 86 -13.03 -18.53 1.37
CA THR A 86 -12.39 -18.47 2.70
C THR A 86 -11.37 -19.57 2.95
N SER A 87 -11.41 -20.66 2.17
CA SER A 87 -10.40 -21.72 2.20
C SER A 87 -9.23 -21.49 1.23
N SER A 88 -9.23 -20.40 0.47
CA SER A 88 -8.19 -20.08 -0.51
C SER A 88 -7.03 -19.29 0.10
N ASP A 89 -5.86 -19.34 -0.56
CA ASP A 89 -4.68 -18.58 -0.16
C ASP A 89 -4.84 -17.04 -0.29
N GLN A 90 -5.92 -16.58 -0.94
CA GLN A 90 -6.24 -15.15 -1.08
C GLN A 90 -6.85 -14.57 0.20
N VAL A 91 -7.33 -15.42 1.11
CA VAL A 91 -7.95 -15.00 2.38
C VAL A 91 -6.97 -15.25 3.52
N ILE A 92 -6.64 -14.17 4.23
CA ILE A 92 -5.85 -14.23 5.46
C ILE A 92 -6.81 -14.05 6.64
N THR A 93 -6.80 -15.00 7.56
CA THR A 93 -7.56 -14.93 8.80
C THR A 93 -6.72 -14.46 9.97
N ASP A 94 -7.37 -13.89 10.97
CA ASP A 94 -6.75 -13.61 12.26
C ASP A 94 -6.42 -14.94 12.97
N PRO A 95 -5.18 -15.13 13.45
CA PRO A 95 -4.76 -16.40 14.02
C PRO A 95 -5.45 -16.73 15.36
N ASP A 96 -5.93 -15.72 16.08
CA ASP A 96 -6.56 -15.91 17.40
C ASP A 96 -8.06 -16.16 17.25
N SER A 97 -8.75 -15.41 16.39
CA SER A 97 -10.21 -15.48 16.24
C SER A 97 -10.69 -16.33 15.07
N GLY A 98 -9.85 -16.55 14.05
CA GLY A 98 -10.23 -17.18 12.79
C GLY A 98 -11.08 -16.29 11.87
N ALA A 99 -11.36 -15.04 12.27
CA ALA A 99 -12.11 -14.09 11.45
C ALA A 99 -11.31 -13.66 10.22
N ILE A 100 -11.97 -13.25 9.14
CA ILE A 100 -11.30 -12.69 7.97
C ILE A 100 -10.59 -11.40 8.37
N ARG A 101 -9.30 -11.32 8.06
CA ARG A 101 -8.48 -10.13 8.27
C ARG A 101 -8.18 -9.42 6.95
N SER A 102 -7.88 -10.19 5.91
CA SER A 102 -7.65 -9.64 4.58
C SER A 102 -8.14 -10.56 3.48
N VAL A 103 -8.66 -9.96 2.41
CA VAL A 103 -9.01 -10.65 1.16
C VAL A 103 -8.23 -9.97 0.04
N PHE A 104 -7.29 -10.68 -0.57
CA PHE A 104 -6.48 -10.21 -1.68
C PHE A 104 -7.19 -10.39 -3.02
N ALA A 105 -6.68 -9.70 -4.06
CA ALA A 105 -7.25 -9.71 -5.41
C ALA A 105 -8.76 -9.44 -5.47
N MET A 106 -9.32 -8.71 -4.49
CA MET A 106 -10.77 -8.43 -4.40
C MET A 106 -11.37 -7.83 -5.68
N HIS A 107 -10.58 -7.09 -6.47
CA HIS A 107 -11.00 -6.53 -7.75
C HIS A 107 -11.22 -7.59 -8.86
N GLU A 108 -10.70 -8.80 -8.71
CA GLU A 108 -10.94 -9.95 -9.60
C GLU A 108 -12.12 -10.80 -9.10
N LEU A 109 -12.41 -10.73 -7.80
CA LEU A 109 -13.45 -11.52 -7.14
C LEU A 109 -14.85 -10.90 -7.27
N SER A 110 -14.95 -9.59 -7.54
CA SER A 110 -16.21 -8.87 -7.62
C SER A 110 -16.18 -7.77 -8.68
N ASP A 111 -17.18 -7.78 -9.57
CA ASP A 111 -17.41 -6.71 -10.55
C ASP A 111 -17.56 -5.33 -9.89
N ARG A 112 -18.08 -5.29 -8.66
CA ARG A 112 -18.27 -4.04 -7.92
C ARG A 112 -16.93 -3.47 -7.45
N PHE A 113 -16.06 -4.31 -6.89
CA PHE A 113 -14.70 -3.89 -6.54
C PHE A 113 -13.90 -3.53 -7.81
N ALA A 114 -14.07 -4.28 -8.90
CA ALA A 114 -13.48 -3.98 -10.20
C ALA A 114 -13.94 -2.63 -10.76
N ALA A 115 -15.21 -2.26 -10.60
CA ALA A 115 -15.71 -0.95 -11.04
C ALA A 115 -15.09 0.19 -10.22
N LEU A 116 -14.86 -0.01 -8.92
CA LEU A 116 -14.28 1.00 -8.04
C LEU A 116 -12.81 1.32 -8.39
N THR A 117 -12.04 0.33 -8.86
CA THR A 117 -10.67 0.58 -9.37
C THR A 117 -10.64 1.52 -10.58
N ARG A 118 -11.78 1.63 -11.29
CA ARG A 118 -11.96 2.48 -12.48
C ARG A 118 -12.84 3.70 -12.18
N HIS A 119 -13.04 4.06 -10.91
CA HIS A 119 -13.82 5.23 -10.55
C HIS A 119 -13.25 6.49 -11.25
N PRO A 120 -14.00 7.20 -12.11
CA PRO A 120 -13.43 8.16 -13.05
C PRO A 120 -12.62 9.27 -12.38
N TYR A 121 -13.11 9.78 -11.25
CA TYR A 121 -12.43 10.84 -10.52
C TYR A 121 -11.17 10.33 -9.79
N LEU A 122 -11.21 9.10 -9.25
CA LEU A 122 -10.05 8.49 -8.60
C LEU A 122 -8.95 8.23 -9.63
N LEU A 123 -9.31 7.58 -10.74
CA LEU A 123 -8.37 7.24 -11.80
C LEU A 123 -7.74 8.50 -12.43
N ALA A 124 -8.52 9.58 -12.59
CA ALA A 124 -7.99 10.87 -13.04
C ALA A 124 -6.95 11.46 -12.07
N ILE A 125 -7.17 11.35 -10.75
CA ILE A 125 -6.17 11.74 -9.73
C ILE A 125 -4.91 10.87 -9.88
N ILE A 126 -5.07 9.55 -9.99
CA ILE A 126 -3.95 8.61 -10.13
C ILE A 126 -3.13 8.94 -11.39
N HIS A 127 -3.76 9.16 -12.54
CA HIS A 127 -3.06 9.54 -13.77
C HIS A 127 -2.36 10.90 -13.65
N GLN A 128 -2.95 11.85 -12.93
CA GLN A 128 -2.32 13.15 -12.65
C GLN A 128 -1.05 13.00 -11.80
N LEU A 129 -1.08 12.13 -10.78
CA LEU A 129 0.05 11.87 -9.89
C LEU A 129 1.14 11.03 -10.57
N LEU A 130 0.77 9.93 -11.24
CA LEU A 130 1.69 8.99 -11.88
C LEU A 130 2.18 9.43 -13.27
N GLY A 131 1.49 10.41 -13.89
CA GLY A 131 1.86 10.93 -15.20
C GLY A 131 1.72 9.94 -16.36
N SER A 132 1.06 8.81 -16.15
CA SER A 132 0.81 7.73 -17.10
C SER A 132 -0.51 7.05 -16.80
N GLU A 133 -0.93 6.15 -17.68
CA GLU A 133 -1.92 5.12 -17.34
C GLU A 133 -1.42 4.25 -16.18
N ALA A 134 -2.36 3.62 -15.48
CA ALA A 134 -2.10 2.74 -14.34
C ALA A 134 -2.76 1.38 -14.48
N TYR A 135 -2.22 0.39 -13.76
CA TYR A 135 -2.82 -0.92 -13.53
C TYR A 135 -2.90 -1.17 -12.01
N ILE A 136 -3.70 -2.15 -11.60
CA ILE A 136 -3.75 -2.58 -10.19
C ILE A 136 -2.59 -3.53 -9.92
N HIS A 137 -1.63 -3.09 -9.13
CA HIS A 137 -0.54 -3.94 -8.66
C HIS A 137 -1.00 -4.90 -7.57
N GLN A 138 -1.90 -4.44 -6.70
CA GLN A 138 -2.48 -5.23 -5.63
C GLN A 138 -3.81 -4.59 -5.22
N SER A 139 -4.76 -5.41 -4.83
CA SER A 139 -5.96 -4.96 -4.11
C SER A 139 -6.17 -5.83 -2.89
N ARG A 140 -6.59 -5.23 -1.77
CA ARG A 140 -6.98 -5.99 -0.59
C ARG A 140 -8.08 -5.31 0.20
N ILE A 141 -8.93 -6.13 0.80
CA ILE A 141 -9.76 -5.72 1.93
C ILE A 141 -8.89 -5.84 3.16
N ASN A 142 -8.89 -4.84 4.03
CA ASN A 142 -8.43 -5.05 5.40
C ASN A 142 -9.63 -4.88 6.31
N ASP A 143 -10.00 -5.95 7.00
CA ASP A 143 -10.97 -5.89 8.08
C ASP A 143 -10.27 -6.01 9.43
N LYS A 144 -10.54 -5.04 10.30
CA LYS A 144 -10.20 -5.11 11.71
C LYS A 144 -11.48 -5.03 12.51
N SER A 145 -12.02 -6.20 12.84
CA SER A 145 -13.19 -6.30 13.70
C SER A 145 -12.94 -5.63 15.07
N GLY A 146 -14.02 -5.22 15.75
CA GLY A 146 -13.92 -4.61 17.07
C GLY A 146 -13.20 -5.51 18.08
N PHE A 147 -12.35 -4.92 18.94
CA PHE A 147 -11.46 -5.59 19.90
C PHE A 147 -10.42 -6.55 19.29
N GLN A 148 -10.41 -6.69 17.96
CA GLN A 148 -9.55 -7.57 17.21
C GLN A 148 -8.63 -6.77 16.28
N GLY A 149 -7.71 -7.46 15.62
CA GLY A 149 -6.75 -6.86 14.69
C GLY A 149 -5.49 -6.39 15.40
N SER A 150 -4.40 -7.13 15.16
CA SER A 150 -3.06 -6.69 15.54
C SER A 150 -2.70 -5.37 14.86
N GLY A 151 -1.77 -4.64 15.48
CA GLY A 151 -1.15 -3.49 14.84
C GLY A 151 -0.39 -3.91 13.57
N PHE A 152 -0.05 -2.94 12.75
CA PHE A 152 0.96 -3.10 11.70
C PHE A 152 2.11 -2.18 12.06
N ASP A 153 3.30 -2.76 12.21
CA ASP A 153 4.52 -2.02 12.52
C ASP A 153 4.88 -1.05 11.39
N TRP A 154 5.72 -0.07 11.69
CA TRP A 154 6.18 0.90 10.71
C TRP A 154 6.87 0.21 9.53
N HIS A 155 6.40 0.49 8.33
CA HIS A 155 7.00 -0.01 7.10
C HIS A 155 6.79 0.98 5.95
N SER A 156 7.56 0.78 4.90
CA SER A 156 7.35 1.36 3.56
C SER A 156 6.88 0.24 2.66
N ASP A 157 5.71 0.41 2.04
CA ASP A 157 5.16 -0.56 1.07
C ASP A 157 6.16 -0.82 -0.07
N PHE A 158 6.74 0.26 -0.62
CA PHE A 158 7.72 0.20 -1.68
C PHE A 158 8.96 -0.62 -1.31
N GLU A 159 9.39 -0.63 -0.06
CA GLU A 159 10.54 -1.45 0.36
C GLU A 159 10.28 -2.93 0.12
N THR A 160 9.09 -3.41 0.49
CA THR A 160 8.68 -4.79 0.26
C THR A 160 8.41 -5.04 -1.22
N TRP A 161 7.74 -4.13 -1.92
CA TRP A 161 7.48 -4.30 -3.36
C TRP A 161 8.75 -4.29 -4.20
N HIS A 162 9.74 -3.50 -3.80
CA HIS A 162 11.05 -3.50 -4.45
C HIS A 162 11.77 -4.82 -4.17
N ALA A 163 11.94 -5.17 -2.89
CA ALA A 163 12.71 -6.34 -2.48
C ALA A 163 12.09 -7.67 -2.96
N GLU A 164 10.79 -7.84 -2.76
CA GLU A 164 10.09 -9.13 -2.91
C GLU A 164 9.29 -9.22 -4.22
N ASP A 165 8.89 -8.09 -4.82
CA ASP A 165 8.14 -8.08 -6.09
C ASP A 165 8.92 -7.54 -7.28
N GLY A 166 10.08 -6.92 -7.08
CA GLY A 166 10.85 -6.38 -8.20
C GLY A 166 10.31 -5.06 -8.72
N MET A 167 9.55 -4.28 -7.94
CA MET A 167 9.09 -2.95 -8.36
C MET A 167 10.29 -2.00 -8.51
N PRO A 168 10.64 -1.51 -9.72
CA PRO A 168 11.95 -0.90 -9.93
C PRO A 168 12.04 0.56 -9.45
N ARG A 169 10.93 1.31 -9.43
CA ARG A 169 10.89 2.73 -9.03
C ARG A 169 9.69 3.04 -8.15
N MET A 170 9.80 4.11 -7.36
CA MET A 170 8.71 4.66 -6.56
C MET A 170 7.71 5.40 -7.46
N ARG A 171 6.89 4.65 -8.19
CA ARG A 171 5.86 5.18 -9.10
C ARG A 171 4.55 4.38 -8.95
N ALA A 172 4.17 4.19 -7.70
CA ALA A 172 2.90 3.61 -7.31
C ALA A 172 2.24 4.49 -6.23
N VAL A 173 0.91 4.47 -6.19
CA VAL A 173 0.09 5.19 -5.20
C VAL A 173 -0.90 4.21 -4.60
N SER A 174 -0.94 4.19 -3.27
CA SER A 174 -1.93 3.43 -2.50
C SER A 174 -3.16 4.29 -2.27
N ALA A 175 -4.34 3.71 -2.49
CA ALA A 175 -5.64 4.28 -2.21
C ALA A 175 -6.37 3.43 -1.17
N SER A 176 -6.60 4.00 0.00
CA SER A 176 -7.35 3.39 1.10
C SER A 176 -8.69 4.09 1.26
N LEU A 177 -9.75 3.46 0.77
CA LEU A 177 -11.12 3.92 0.94
C LEU A 177 -11.71 3.30 2.21
N MET A 178 -12.14 4.15 3.15
CA MET A 178 -12.67 3.71 4.43
C MET A 178 -14.10 3.20 4.25
N LEU A 179 -14.37 1.96 4.68
CA LEU A 179 -15.73 1.42 4.71
C LEU A 179 -16.44 1.76 6.02
N THR A 180 -15.69 1.78 7.12
CA THR A 180 -16.19 2.21 8.43
C THR A 180 -15.57 3.56 8.81
N ASP A 181 -16.12 4.21 9.84
CA ASP A 181 -15.55 5.44 10.37
C ASP A 181 -14.11 5.22 10.84
N ASN A 182 -13.19 6.06 10.38
CA ASN A 182 -11.80 6.04 10.80
C ASN A 182 -11.63 7.01 11.97
N LEU A 183 -11.65 6.46 13.19
CA LEU A 183 -11.70 7.21 14.45
C LEU A 183 -10.32 7.26 15.11
N GLU A 184 -10.20 8.03 16.18
CA GLU A 184 -8.94 8.17 16.92
C GLU A 184 -8.49 6.86 17.59
N PHE A 185 -9.44 6.05 18.03
CA PHE A 185 -9.18 4.93 18.93
C PHE A 185 -9.37 3.54 18.30
N ASN A 186 -9.94 3.43 17.10
CA ASN A 186 -10.01 2.16 16.36
C ASN A 186 -8.74 1.87 15.53
N GLY A 187 -7.63 2.48 15.94
CA GLY A 187 -6.29 2.26 15.39
C GLY A 187 -6.05 2.85 14.00
N PRO A 188 -6.40 4.11 13.72
CA PRO A 188 -6.33 4.67 12.37
C PRO A 188 -4.92 4.53 11.77
N LEU A 189 -4.83 4.53 10.43
CA LEU A 189 -3.52 4.52 9.77
C LEU A 189 -2.75 5.79 10.16
N MET A 190 -1.54 5.58 10.66
CA MET A 190 -0.58 6.61 11.03
C MET A 190 0.45 6.72 9.92
N LEU A 191 0.83 7.94 9.56
CA LEU A 191 1.84 8.25 8.55
C LEU A 191 2.88 9.20 9.15
N VAL A 192 4.13 9.10 8.67
CA VAL A 192 5.18 10.09 8.94
C VAL A 192 5.30 11.01 7.72
N PRO A 193 4.76 12.24 7.76
CA PRO A 193 4.76 13.13 6.60
C PRO A 193 6.18 13.41 6.07
N GLY A 194 6.38 13.37 4.76
CA GLY A 194 7.70 13.65 4.15
C GLY A 194 8.70 12.48 4.21
N SER A 195 8.39 11.39 4.92
CA SER A 195 9.25 10.19 4.97
C SER A 195 9.45 9.53 3.61
N HIS A 196 8.47 9.65 2.70
CA HIS A 196 8.53 9.11 1.33
C HIS A 196 9.69 9.65 0.48
N ARG A 197 10.32 10.75 0.92
CA ARG A 197 11.51 11.34 0.28
C ARG A 197 12.82 10.62 0.59
N HIS A 198 12.80 9.67 1.52
CA HIS A 198 13.95 8.83 1.86
C HIS A 198 13.57 7.36 1.79
N PHE A 199 14.35 6.59 1.05
CA PHE A 199 14.28 5.14 1.11
C PHE A 199 15.06 4.66 2.34
N ILE A 200 14.48 3.73 3.10
CA ILE A 200 15.11 3.21 4.32
C ILE A 200 15.45 1.73 4.09
N PRO A 201 16.72 1.41 3.80
CA PRO A 201 17.16 0.02 3.70
C PRO A 201 16.94 -0.72 5.01
N THR A 202 16.50 -1.96 4.91
CA THR A 202 16.29 -2.84 6.06
C THR A 202 17.30 -3.96 6.09
N VAL A 203 17.50 -4.53 7.28
CA VAL A 203 18.49 -5.60 7.52
C VAL A 203 17.78 -6.94 7.59
N GLY A 204 18.44 -7.96 7.04
CA GLY A 204 17.97 -9.34 7.07
C GLY A 204 17.59 -9.84 5.69
N GLU A 205 18.17 -10.98 5.31
CA GLU A 205 17.85 -11.65 4.05
C GLU A 205 16.38 -12.11 4.07
N THR A 206 15.69 -11.95 2.94
CA THR A 206 14.31 -12.41 2.81
C THR A 206 14.30 -13.93 2.64
N PRO A 207 13.63 -14.69 3.53
CA PRO A 207 13.48 -16.13 3.38
C PRO A 207 12.49 -16.46 2.25
N ASP A 208 12.61 -17.67 1.70
CA ASP A 208 11.63 -18.19 0.74
C ASP A 208 10.21 -18.15 1.32
N ASN A 209 9.25 -17.70 0.51
CA ASN A 209 7.83 -17.59 0.90
C ASN A 209 7.56 -16.75 2.17
N ASN A 210 8.40 -15.76 2.48
CA ASN A 210 8.23 -14.83 3.61
C ASN A 210 6.79 -14.29 3.76
N TRP A 211 6.13 -14.04 2.62
CA TRP A 211 4.77 -13.53 2.52
C TRP A 211 3.72 -14.35 3.31
N GLN A 212 3.93 -15.66 3.48
CA GLN A 212 3.00 -16.52 4.23
C GLN A 212 2.90 -16.13 5.70
N THR A 213 3.93 -15.49 6.25
CA THR A 213 4.00 -15.08 7.66
C THR A 213 3.95 -13.58 7.85
N SER A 214 4.55 -12.81 6.93
CA SER A 214 4.67 -11.36 7.06
C SER A 214 3.33 -10.62 6.98
N LEU A 215 2.34 -11.19 6.28
CA LEU A 215 0.99 -10.61 6.16
C LEU A 215 0.21 -10.62 7.49
N GLN A 216 0.55 -11.54 8.40
CA GLN A 216 -0.02 -11.58 9.75
C GLN A 216 0.80 -10.75 10.74
N HIS A 217 2.14 -10.85 10.65
CA HIS A 217 3.08 -10.11 11.49
C HIS A 217 4.41 -9.88 10.75
N GLN A 218 4.64 -8.65 10.29
CA GLN A 218 5.86 -8.30 9.58
C GLN A 218 7.04 -8.19 10.56
N ARG A 219 8.14 -8.90 10.28
CA ARG A 219 9.40 -8.80 11.06
C ARG A 219 10.60 -8.35 10.21
N LEU A 220 10.54 -8.63 8.91
CA LEU A 220 11.52 -8.20 7.92
C LEU A 220 10.93 -7.04 7.11
N GLY A 221 11.77 -6.14 6.60
CA GLY A 221 11.29 -4.91 5.97
C GLY A 221 10.83 -3.84 6.96
N VAL A 222 11.15 -4.00 8.25
CA VAL A 222 10.88 -3.02 9.30
C VAL A 222 12.14 -2.17 9.50
N PRO A 223 12.05 -0.83 9.40
CA PRO A 223 13.15 0.07 9.73
C PRO A 223 13.64 -0.09 11.18
N SER A 224 14.90 0.26 11.45
CA SER A 224 15.41 0.27 12.83
C SER A 224 14.76 1.34 13.68
N GLU A 225 14.65 1.09 14.99
CA GLU A 225 14.07 2.04 15.95
C GLU A 225 14.78 3.40 15.96
N GLU A 226 16.11 3.41 15.78
CA GLU A 226 16.91 4.64 15.67
C GLU A 226 16.46 5.50 14.47
N VAL A 227 16.33 4.90 13.28
CA VAL A 227 15.89 5.62 12.08
C VAL A 227 14.44 6.07 12.20
N LEU A 228 13.58 5.24 12.79
CA LEU A 228 12.18 5.60 13.05
C LEU A 228 12.09 6.78 14.01
N GLY A 229 12.82 6.73 15.12
CA GLY A 229 12.87 7.80 16.12
C GLY A 229 13.28 9.13 15.50
N ASP A 230 14.39 9.13 14.75
CA ASP A 230 14.90 10.31 14.06
C ASP A 230 13.91 10.91 13.05
N LEU A 231 13.20 10.07 12.29
CA LEU A 231 12.22 10.54 11.30
C LEU A 231 10.96 11.07 11.97
N ILE A 232 10.45 10.35 12.98
CA ILE A 232 9.26 10.75 13.74
C ILE A 232 9.51 12.04 14.51
N GLU A 233 10.68 12.22 15.12
CA GLU A 233 11.02 13.45 15.85
C GLU A 233 11.08 14.66 14.90
N ARG A 234 11.59 14.47 13.68
CA ARG A 234 11.69 15.53 12.66
C ARG A 234 10.36 15.88 11.99
N HIS A 235 9.52 14.89 11.74
CA HIS A 235 8.35 15.03 10.87
C HIS A 235 7.01 14.90 11.59
N GLY A 236 7.01 14.40 12.82
CA GLY A 236 5.81 14.07 13.56
C GLY A 236 5.07 12.86 12.98
N ILE A 237 3.88 12.61 13.53
CA ILE A 237 2.95 11.57 13.08
C ILE A 237 1.60 12.22 12.80
N VAL A 238 1.00 11.84 11.68
CA VAL A 238 -0.37 12.22 11.32
C VAL A 238 -1.23 10.97 11.19
N ALA A 239 -2.43 11.02 11.73
CA ALA A 239 -3.44 9.97 11.58
C ALA A 239 -4.74 10.62 11.07
N PRO A 240 -5.01 10.58 9.74
CA PRO A 240 -6.24 11.12 9.17
C PRO A 240 -7.47 10.43 9.78
N LYS A 241 -8.51 11.20 10.08
CA LYS A 241 -9.75 10.74 10.73
C LYS A 241 -10.94 11.29 9.95
N GLY A 242 -12.01 10.51 9.86
CA GLY A 242 -13.24 10.94 9.20
C GLY A 242 -14.22 9.79 8.97
N PRO A 243 -15.39 10.09 8.40
CA PRO A 243 -16.47 9.11 8.23
C PRO A 243 -16.11 8.04 7.19
N ALA A 244 -16.88 6.94 7.21
CA ALA A 244 -16.98 6.01 6.10
C ALA A 244 -17.14 6.75 4.76
N GLY A 245 -16.53 6.21 3.71
CA GLY A 245 -16.44 6.84 2.38
C GLY A 245 -15.29 7.80 2.21
N SER A 246 -14.54 8.14 3.26
CA SER A 246 -13.32 8.95 3.12
C SER A 246 -12.19 8.18 2.44
N LEU A 247 -11.34 8.88 1.69
CA LEU A 247 -10.24 8.32 0.92
C LEU A 247 -8.90 8.87 1.41
N LEU A 248 -7.96 7.97 1.69
CA LEU A 248 -6.55 8.28 1.89
C LEU A 248 -5.74 7.83 0.67
N LEU A 249 -5.10 8.77 -0.02
CA LEU A 249 -4.11 8.50 -1.06
C LEU A 249 -2.71 8.70 -0.50
N PHE A 250 -1.77 7.80 -0.75
CA PHE A 250 -0.39 7.97 -0.28
C PHE A 250 0.66 7.38 -1.21
N ASP A 251 1.83 8.01 -1.24
CA ASP A 251 2.99 7.55 -2.01
C ASP A 251 3.48 6.21 -1.48
N CYS A 252 3.86 5.32 -2.40
CA CYS A 252 4.30 3.96 -2.08
C CYS A 252 5.43 3.88 -1.05
N ASN A 253 6.25 4.92 -0.90
CA ASN A 253 7.40 4.91 0.01
C ASN A 253 7.15 5.62 1.36
N ILE A 254 5.95 6.13 1.62
CA ILE A 254 5.69 6.78 2.92
C ILE A 254 5.73 5.74 4.05
N LEU A 255 6.40 6.09 5.16
CA LEU A 255 6.31 5.29 6.37
C LEU A 255 4.92 5.39 6.96
N HIS A 256 4.32 4.22 7.19
CA HIS A 256 3.02 4.12 7.82
C HIS A 256 2.93 2.91 8.74
N ALA A 257 2.03 3.00 9.71
CA ALA A 257 1.76 1.99 10.73
C ALA A 257 0.31 2.08 11.19
N SER A 258 -0.16 1.10 11.97
CA SER A 258 -1.41 1.27 12.72
C SER A 258 -1.34 0.55 14.05
N ASN A 259 -1.94 1.15 15.08
CA ASN A 259 -2.05 0.52 16.38
C ASN A 259 -3.09 -0.60 16.39
N ARG A 260 -3.05 -1.42 17.44
CA ARG A 260 -4.12 -2.38 17.77
C ARG A 260 -5.43 -1.65 18.03
N ASN A 261 -6.55 -2.25 17.61
CA ASN A 261 -7.88 -1.77 17.95
C ASN A 261 -8.36 -2.39 19.28
N LEU A 262 -8.53 -1.54 20.30
CA LEU A 262 -9.05 -1.97 21.61
C LEU A 262 -10.51 -1.57 21.82
N THR A 263 -11.16 -1.02 20.80
CA THR A 263 -12.52 -0.48 20.85
C THR A 263 -13.51 -1.45 20.22
N PRO A 264 -14.83 -1.32 20.49
CA PRO A 264 -15.84 -2.10 19.78
C PRO A 264 -16.03 -1.68 18.32
N TRP A 265 -15.44 -0.56 17.88
CA TRP A 265 -15.69 -0.01 16.55
C TRP A 265 -14.78 -0.67 15.51
N PRO A 266 -15.33 -1.33 14.49
CA PRO A 266 -14.51 -1.95 13.45
C PRO A 266 -13.77 -0.90 12.62
N ARG A 267 -12.65 -1.30 12.04
CA ARG A 267 -11.93 -0.52 11.04
C ARG A 267 -11.73 -1.36 9.78
N SER A 268 -12.57 -1.12 8.79
CA SER A 268 -12.53 -1.83 7.52
C SER A 268 -12.23 -0.84 6.39
N ASN A 269 -11.33 -1.21 5.48
CA ASN A 269 -10.99 -0.38 4.33
C ASN A 269 -10.71 -1.22 3.08
N LEU A 270 -11.09 -0.67 1.94
CA LEU A 270 -10.72 -1.16 0.61
C LEU A 270 -9.40 -0.51 0.22
N PHE A 271 -8.40 -1.34 -0.05
CA PHE A 271 -7.05 -0.91 -0.38
C PHE A 271 -6.72 -1.27 -1.82
N PHE A 272 -6.32 -0.30 -2.61
CA PHE A 272 -5.91 -0.47 -4.01
C PHE A 272 -4.53 0.13 -4.20
N VAL A 273 -3.63 -0.59 -4.86
CA VAL A 273 -2.32 -0.10 -5.26
C VAL A 273 -2.32 0.11 -6.76
N TYR A 274 -2.26 1.37 -7.16
CA TYR A 274 -2.12 1.75 -8.56
C TYR A 274 -0.64 1.88 -8.88
N ASN A 275 -0.16 1.10 -9.84
CA ASN A 275 1.20 1.23 -10.35
C ASN A 275 1.19 1.73 -11.79
N SER A 276 2.17 2.56 -12.14
CA SER A 276 2.34 3.02 -13.52
C SER A 276 2.65 1.85 -14.45
N VAL A 277 2.05 1.82 -15.64
CA VAL A 277 2.41 0.86 -16.69
C VAL A 277 3.86 1.04 -17.21
N GLU A 278 4.49 2.16 -16.89
CA GLU A 278 5.91 2.43 -17.16
C GLU A 278 6.82 2.01 -15.98
N ASN A 279 6.26 1.29 -15.00
CA ASN A 279 6.93 0.83 -13.78
C ASN A 279 6.60 -0.65 -13.48
N SER A 280 6.36 -1.46 -14.51
CA SER A 280 6.08 -2.89 -14.39
C SER A 280 7.17 -3.63 -13.60
N LEU A 281 6.74 -4.70 -12.93
CA LEU A 281 7.62 -5.47 -12.04
C LEU A 281 8.73 -6.19 -12.82
N GLU A 282 9.94 -6.15 -12.27
CA GLU A 282 11.10 -6.93 -12.71
C GLU A 282 11.26 -8.20 -11.83
N SER A 283 12.40 -8.87 -11.92
CA SER A 283 12.76 -9.90 -10.94
C SER A 283 12.94 -9.26 -9.55
N PRO A 284 12.52 -9.93 -8.45
CA PRO A 284 12.71 -9.42 -7.10
C PRO A 284 14.17 -9.01 -6.80
N PHE A 285 14.37 -7.80 -6.26
CA PHE A 285 15.71 -7.27 -6.00
C PHE A 285 16.41 -7.97 -4.83
N SER A 286 15.67 -8.66 -3.96
CA SER A 286 16.24 -9.53 -2.91
C SER A 286 16.76 -10.88 -3.44
N GLY A 287 16.50 -11.21 -4.70
CA GLY A 287 16.90 -12.49 -5.32
C GLY A 287 15.97 -13.67 -4.99
N THR A 288 14.87 -13.45 -4.28
CA THR A 288 13.85 -14.48 -4.03
C THR A 288 13.02 -14.80 -5.27
N ALA A 289 12.29 -15.91 -5.23
CA ALA A 289 11.24 -16.17 -6.20
C ALA A 289 10.14 -15.08 -6.13
N PRO A 290 9.50 -14.74 -7.26
CA PRO A 290 8.31 -13.91 -7.28
C PRO A 290 7.23 -14.37 -6.29
N ARG A 291 6.62 -13.42 -5.58
CA ARG A 291 5.41 -13.69 -4.79
C ARG A 291 4.21 -14.03 -5.70
N PRO A 292 3.16 -14.70 -5.18
CA PRO A 292 1.94 -15.01 -5.93
C PRO A 292 1.25 -13.79 -6.57
N GLU A 293 0.51 -14.01 -7.65
CA GLU A 293 -0.16 -12.96 -8.45
C GLU A 293 -1.10 -12.09 -7.61
N PHE A 294 -1.85 -12.68 -6.68
CA PHE A 294 -2.79 -11.95 -5.81
C PHE A 294 -2.11 -10.95 -4.85
N LEU A 295 -0.79 -11.08 -4.64
CA LEU A 295 0.02 -10.12 -3.87
C LEU A 295 0.78 -9.13 -4.74
N ALA A 296 0.98 -9.43 -6.02
CA ALA A 296 1.76 -8.61 -6.92
C ALA A 296 1.46 -8.98 -8.37
N SER A 297 0.59 -8.21 -9.03
CA SER A 297 0.21 -8.45 -10.41
C SER A 297 1.41 -8.27 -11.35
N ARG A 298 1.71 -9.33 -12.10
CA ARG A 298 2.81 -9.42 -13.09
C ARG A 298 2.30 -9.70 -14.48
N SER A 299 1.24 -10.48 -14.60
CA SER A 299 0.65 -10.93 -15.85
C SER A 299 -0.58 -10.08 -16.22
N ASP A 300 -1.38 -9.68 -15.24
CA ASP A 300 -2.54 -8.80 -15.45
C ASP A 300 -2.16 -7.33 -15.16
N CYS A 301 -1.46 -6.72 -16.14
CA CYS A 301 -1.07 -5.31 -16.11
C CYS A 301 -1.87 -4.47 -17.10
N ASP A 302 -3.11 -4.87 -17.41
CA ASP A 302 -3.96 -4.16 -18.34
C ASP A 302 -4.24 -2.73 -17.84
N THR A 303 -4.17 -1.77 -18.76
CA THR A 303 -4.45 -0.37 -18.45
C THR A 303 -5.88 -0.21 -17.96
N LEU A 304 -6.05 0.38 -16.79
CA LEU A 304 -7.34 0.86 -16.32
C LEU A 304 -7.81 2.00 -17.22
N ARG A 305 -9.07 1.98 -17.63
CA ARG A 305 -9.70 2.99 -18.49
C ARG A 305 -11.05 3.38 -17.95
#